data_AF-A0A382YGX1-F1
#
_entry.id   AF-A0A382YGX1-F1
#
_cell.length_a   1.000
_cell.length_b   1.000
_cell.length_c   1.000
_cell.angle_alpha   90.00
_cell.angle_beta   90.00
_cell.angle_gamma   90.00
#
_symmetry.space_group_name_H-M   'P 1'
#
loop_
_entity.id
_entity.type
_entity.pdbx_description
1 polymer ?
#
loop_
_entity_poly.entity_id
_entity_poly.type
_entity_poly.pdbx_seq_one_letter_code
_entity_poly.pdbx_strand_id
1 'polypeptide(L)'
;VAYSGGKDSGVVLDILAKQYPNYFKGVIFVNTGIATKATIDYVQEYCKKRNYPLNQLYANIKRKKPSKYAKIGDQFNYENRILENGFPTAPAHNIVMAELKFYPMRNFIWDKIKDGEHPAIISGVRKKESS
;
A
#
# COMPACT_ATOMS: atom_id res chain seq x y z
N VAL A 1 -0.75 10.84 2.87
CA VAL A 1 0.60 10.38 3.29
C VAL A 1 0.72 8.88 3.12
N ALA A 2 1.76 8.39 2.45
CA ALA A 2 2.04 6.95 2.38
C ALA A 2 2.70 6.50 3.69
N TYR A 3 2.00 5.65 4.46
CA TYR A 3 2.41 5.23 5.79
C TYR A 3 2.51 3.72 5.86
N SER A 4 3.71 3.19 6.11
CA SER A 4 3.98 1.75 6.20
C SER A 4 3.94 1.20 7.64
N GLY A 5 3.73 2.07 8.64
CA GLY A 5 3.96 1.77 10.05
C GLY A 5 5.38 2.07 10.53
N GLY A 6 6.30 2.42 9.62
CA GLY A 6 7.68 2.78 9.97
C GLY A 6 7.79 4.16 10.62
N LYS A 7 8.82 4.32 11.49
CA LYS A 7 9.11 5.56 12.23
C LYS A 7 9.11 6.80 11.34
N ASP A 8 9.80 6.75 10.20
CA ASP A 8 10.00 7.93 9.35
C ASP A 8 8.72 8.40 8.67
N SER A 9 7.99 7.46 8.09
CA SER A 9 6.65 7.75 7.56
C SER A 9 5.67 8.21 8.66
N GLY A 10 5.89 7.78 9.91
CA GLY A 10 5.09 8.20 11.07
C GLY A 10 5.35 9.64 11.48
N VAL A 11 6.62 10.08 11.48
CA VAL A 11 7.00 11.48 11.74
C VAL A 11 6.43 12.39 10.65
N VAL A 12 6.58 12.02 9.38
CA VAL A 12 6.01 12.78 8.25
C VAL A 12 4.49 12.88 8.37
N LEU A 13 3.82 11.78 8.70
CA LEU A 13 2.37 11.77 8.93
C LEU A 13 1.97 12.75 10.04
N ASP A 14 2.65 12.70 11.18
CA ASP A 14 2.31 13.54 12.33
C ASP A 14 2.54 15.04 12.03
N ILE A 15 3.66 15.38 11.37
CA ILE A 15 3.96 16.74 10.93
C ILE A 15 2.88 17.25 9.98
N LEU A 16 2.54 16.50 8.93
CA LEU A 16 1.59 16.96 7.91
C LEU A 16 0.18 17.10 8.46
N ALA A 17 -0.27 16.14 9.29
CA ALA A 17 -1.60 16.20 9.88
C ALA A 17 -1.75 17.39 10.84
N LYS A 18 -0.70 17.75 11.58
CA LYS A 18 -0.74 18.85 12.56
C LYS A 18 -0.50 20.23 11.94
N GLN A 19 0.48 20.35 11.04
CA GLN A 19 0.89 21.64 10.48
C GLN A 19 0.08 22.03 9.24
N TYR A 20 -0.44 21.05 8.50
CA TYR A 20 -1.16 21.28 7.24
C TYR A 20 -2.53 20.58 7.22
N PRO A 21 -3.39 20.73 8.25
CA PRO A 21 -4.63 19.96 8.38
C PRO A 21 -5.60 20.16 7.21
N ASN A 22 -5.64 21.36 6.61
CA ASN A 22 -6.51 21.66 5.47
C ASN A 22 -6.11 20.89 4.19
N TYR A 23 -4.82 20.60 4.04
CA TYR A 23 -4.25 19.86 2.92
C TYR A 23 -4.14 18.36 3.20
N PHE A 24 -4.12 17.96 4.47
CA PHE A 24 -4.07 16.56 4.86
C PHE A 24 -5.40 15.85 4.55
N LYS A 25 -5.43 15.04 3.49
CA LYS A 25 -6.60 14.25 3.08
C LYS A 25 -6.62 12.82 3.62
N GLY A 26 -5.57 12.41 4.34
CA GLY A 26 -5.50 11.11 4.99
C GLY A 26 -4.23 10.31 4.71
N VAL A 27 -4.33 9.05 5.10
CA VAL A 27 -3.25 8.06 5.11
C VAL A 27 -3.53 7.01 4.05
N ILE A 28 -2.48 6.58 3.34
CA ILE A 28 -2.51 5.46 2.43
C ILE A 28 -1.64 4.36 3.03
N PHE A 29 -2.24 3.21 3.29
CA PHE A 29 -1.53 2.01 3.72
C PHE A 29 -1.79 0.90 2.71
N VAL A 30 -0.73 0.41 2.06
CA VAL A 30 -0.86 -0.71 1.11
C VAL A 30 -0.65 -2.02 1.85
N ASN A 31 -1.74 -2.71 2.14
CA ASN A 31 -1.72 -4.05 2.72
C ASN A 31 -1.47 -5.08 1.61
N THR A 32 -0.23 -5.55 1.55
CA THR A 32 0.24 -6.50 0.56
C THR A 32 -0.23 -7.94 0.81
N GLY A 33 -0.96 -8.20 1.90
CA GLY A 33 -1.32 -9.55 2.33
C GLY A 33 -0.16 -10.34 2.96
N ILE A 34 1.04 -9.76 3.03
CA ILE A 34 2.23 -10.35 3.66
C ILE A 34 2.78 -9.51 4.80
N ALA A 35 2.13 -8.40 5.13
CA ALA A 35 2.46 -7.64 6.33
C ALA A 35 2.10 -8.45 7.57
N THR A 36 2.90 -8.32 8.64
CA THR A 36 2.56 -8.95 9.92
C THR A 36 1.26 -8.36 10.48
N LYS A 37 0.47 -9.19 11.18
CA LYS A 37 -0.73 -8.72 11.88
C LYS A 37 -0.42 -7.53 12.80
N ALA A 38 0.70 -7.58 13.51
CA ALA A 38 1.15 -6.49 14.38
C ALA A 38 1.33 -5.16 13.64
N THR A 39 1.88 -5.16 12.42
CA THR A 39 2.01 -3.93 11.62
C THR A 39 0.65 -3.39 11.16
N ILE A 40 -0.25 -4.29 10.73
CA ILE A 40 -1.60 -3.91 10.30
C ILE A 40 -2.37 -3.29 11.48
N ASP A 41 -2.40 -3.99 12.61
CA ASP A 41 -3.05 -3.54 13.84
C ASP A 41 -2.47 -2.19 14.29
N TYR A 42 -1.15 -2.05 14.29
CA TYR A 42 -0.47 -0.81 14.65
C TYR A 42 -0.90 0.36 13.78
N VAL A 43 -0.91 0.21 12.45
CA VAL A 43 -1.31 1.29 11.52
C VAL A 43 -2.78 1.66 11.72
N GLN A 44 -3.65 0.66 11.82
CA GLN A 44 -5.09 0.88 12.03
C GLN A 44 -5.37 1.58 13.36
N GLU A 45 -4.78 1.12 14.45
CA GLU A 45 -4.92 1.74 15.76
C GLU A 45 -4.32 3.15 15.80
N TYR A 46 -3.15 3.35 15.18
CA TYR A 46 -2.48 4.65 15.15
C TYR A 46 -3.35 5.71 14.48
N CYS A 47 -3.96 5.36 13.35
CA CYS A 47 -4.88 6.24 12.62
C CYS A 47 -6.20 6.44 13.37
N LYS A 48 -6.78 5.35 13.93
CA LYS A 48 -8.03 5.40 14.71
C LYS A 48 -7.90 6.31 15.93
N LYS A 49 -6.84 6.15 16.73
CA LYS A 49 -6.58 6.96 17.94
C LYS A 49 -6.44 8.46 17.64
N ARG A 50 -6.05 8.83 16.41
CA ARG A 50 -5.84 10.21 15.98
C ARG A 50 -6.94 10.73 15.05
N ASN A 51 -7.98 9.94 14.80
CA ASN A 51 -9.03 10.23 13.84
C ASN A 51 -8.50 10.59 12.43
N TYR A 52 -7.44 9.90 11.98
CA TYR A 52 -6.89 10.09 10.64
C TYR A 52 -7.62 9.20 9.63
N PRO A 53 -8.10 9.75 8.49
CA PRO A 53 -8.73 8.94 7.44
C PRO A 53 -7.72 7.92 6.90
N LEU A 54 -8.01 6.63 7.03
CA LEU A 54 -7.14 5.55 6.57
C LEU A 54 -7.70 4.90 5.29
N ASN A 55 -6.97 5.04 4.19
CA ASN A 55 -7.22 4.34 2.94
C ASN A 55 -6.34 3.08 2.92
N GLN A 56 -6.93 1.95 3.32
CA GLN A 56 -6.26 0.65 3.26
C GLN A 56 -6.44 0.03 1.88
N LEU A 57 -5.35 -0.05 1.12
CA LEU A 57 -5.31 -0.54 -0.25
C LEU A 57 -4.86 -2.01 -0.27
N TYR A 58 -5.38 -2.77 -1.22
CA TYR A 58 -5.03 -4.17 -1.45
C TYR A 58 -4.70 -4.38 -2.92
N ALA A 59 -3.95 -5.45 -3.22
CA ALA A 59 -3.66 -5.87 -4.59
C ALA A 59 -4.95 -5.94 -5.42
N ASN A 60 -5.13 -5.10 -6.43
CA ASN A 60 -6.38 -4.99 -7.18
C ASN A 60 -6.32 -5.61 -8.57
N ILE A 61 -5.30 -6.41 -8.84
CA ILE A 61 -5.17 -7.14 -10.10
C ILE A 61 -6.08 -8.35 -10.05
N LYS A 62 -6.96 -8.46 -11.04
CA LYS A 62 -7.75 -9.67 -11.26
C LYS A 62 -6.94 -10.66 -12.08
N ARG A 63 -7.02 -11.94 -11.69
CA ARG A 63 -6.37 -13.01 -12.44
C ARG A 63 -6.99 -13.17 -13.82
N LYS A 64 -6.13 -13.23 -14.84
CA LYS A 64 -6.53 -13.45 -16.24
C LYS A 64 -6.48 -14.91 -16.66
N LYS A 65 -5.79 -15.76 -15.90
CA LYS A 65 -5.64 -17.19 -16.17
C LYS A 65 -6.01 -17.98 -14.90
N PRO A 66 -6.75 -19.10 -15.04
CA PRO A 66 -7.06 -19.98 -13.92
C PRO A 66 -5.80 -20.75 -13.51
N SER A 67 -5.81 -21.25 -12.28
CA SER A 67 -4.83 -22.19 -11.76
C SER A 67 -5.50 -23.22 -10.84
N LYS A 68 -4.72 -24.15 -10.30
CA LYS A 68 -5.20 -25.07 -9.25
C LYS A 68 -5.65 -24.33 -7.97
N TYR A 69 -5.13 -23.13 -7.71
CA TYR A 69 -5.31 -22.40 -6.45
C TYR A 69 -6.18 -21.16 -6.59
N ALA A 70 -6.58 -20.78 -7.81
CA ALA A 70 -7.41 -19.59 -8.04
C ALA A 70 -8.14 -19.63 -9.39
N LYS A 71 -9.30 -18.97 -9.44
CA LYS A 71 -10.16 -18.85 -10.63
C LYS A 71 -9.86 -17.55 -11.40
N ILE A 72 -10.34 -17.49 -12.65
CA ILE A 72 -10.34 -16.24 -13.42
C ILE A 72 -11.22 -15.22 -12.69
N GLY A 73 -10.74 -13.99 -12.56
CA GLY A 73 -11.45 -12.93 -11.87
C GLY A 73 -11.15 -12.81 -10.38
N ASP A 74 -10.55 -13.84 -9.76
CA ASP A 74 -10.09 -13.77 -8.37
C ASP A 74 -9.06 -12.66 -8.22
N GLN A 75 -9.09 -12.02 -7.04
CA GLN A 75 -8.12 -11.00 -6.68
C GLN A 75 -6.74 -11.65 -6.48
N PHE A 76 -5.70 -10.99 -6.99
CA PHE A 76 -4.34 -11.42 -6.79
C PHE A 76 -4.01 -11.44 -5.29
N ASN A 77 -3.48 -12.55 -4.81
CA ASN A 77 -2.91 -12.68 -3.47
C ASN A 77 -1.51 -13.31 -3.58
N TYR A 78 -0.65 -13.00 -2.61
CA TYR A 78 0.72 -13.51 -2.63
C TYR A 78 0.76 -15.03 -2.44
N GLU A 79 -0.08 -15.58 -1.57
CA GLU A 79 -0.10 -17.01 -1.27
C GLU A 79 -0.34 -17.88 -2.51
N ASN A 80 -1.36 -17.58 -3.31
CA ASN A 80 -1.64 -18.33 -4.55
C ASN A 80 -0.49 -18.18 -5.56
N ARG A 81 0.17 -17.02 -5.60
CA ARG A 81 1.34 -16.81 -6.47
C ARG A 81 2.49 -17.75 -6.10
N ILE A 82 2.73 -17.92 -4.80
CA ILE A 82 3.74 -18.83 -4.24
C ILE A 82 3.37 -20.29 -4.51
N LEU A 83 2.12 -20.67 -4.25
CA LEU A 83 1.66 -22.04 -4.48
C LEU A 83 1.80 -22.48 -5.94
N GLU A 84 1.73 -21.54 -6.88
CA GLU A 84 1.83 -21.81 -8.32
C GLU A 84 3.24 -21.75 -8.88
N ASN A 85 4.04 -20.79 -8.44
CA ASN A 85 5.31 -20.44 -9.09
C ASN A 85 6.52 -20.53 -8.15
N GLY A 86 6.30 -20.89 -6.88
CA GLY A 86 7.32 -20.84 -5.84
C GLY A 86 7.61 -19.42 -5.36
N PHE A 87 8.58 -19.29 -4.44
CA PHE A 87 9.02 -17.99 -3.93
C PHE A 87 9.70 -17.16 -5.02
N PRO A 88 9.43 -15.85 -5.09
CA PRO A 88 10.01 -14.99 -6.11
C PRO A 88 11.54 -14.94 -5.97
N THR A 89 12.24 -15.18 -7.07
CA THR A 89 13.66 -14.86 -7.21
C THR A 89 13.87 -13.34 -7.21
N ALA A 90 15.11 -12.86 -7.05
CA ALA A 90 15.40 -11.43 -7.03
C ALA A 90 14.82 -10.65 -8.24
N PRO A 91 14.90 -11.14 -9.49
CA PRO A 91 14.25 -10.48 -10.63
C PRO A 91 12.72 -10.48 -10.56
N ALA A 92 12.13 -11.58 -10.09
CA ALA A 92 10.67 -11.72 -9.94
C ALA A 92 10.11 -10.89 -8.78
N HIS A 93 10.96 -10.51 -7.81
CA HIS A 93 10.57 -9.69 -6.66
C HIS A 93 9.96 -8.35 -7.10
N ASN A 94 10.56 -7.69 -8.11
CA ASN A 94 10.08 -6.40 -8.61
C ASN A 94 8.70 -6.52 -9.25
N ILE A 95 8.44 -7.61 -9.97
CA ILE A 95 7.14 -7.87 -10.60
C ILE A 95 6.08 -8.05 -9.51
N VAL A 96 6.33 -8.94 -8.56
CA VAL A 96 5.38 -9.22 -7.47
C VAL A 96 5.15 -7.97 -6.60
N MET A 97 6.19 -7.18 -6.33
CA MET A 97 6.05 -5.92 -5.59
C MET A 97 5.29 -4.86 -6.39
N ALA A 98 5.43 -4.81 -7.72
CA ALA A 98 4.61 -3.93 -8.54
C ALA A 98 3.12 -4.31 -8.43
N GLU A 99 2.83 -5.61 -8.44
CA GLU A 99 1.49 -6.15 -8.30
C GLU A 99 0.85 -5.85 -6.94
N LEU A 100 1.61 -6.07 -5.87
CA LEU A 100 1.14 -5.93 -4.50
C LEU A 100 1.12 -4.47 -4.01
N LYS A 101 2.08 -3.64 -4.43
CA LYS A 101 2.30 -2.30 -3.87
C LYS A 101 2.00 -1.18 -4.86
N PHE A 102 2.57 -1.27 -6.06
CA PHE A 102 2.58 -0.15 -6.99
C PHE A 102 1.20 0.06 -7.64
N TYR A 103 0.59 -0.97 -8.24
CA TYR A 103 -0.68 -0.80 -8.95
C TYR A 103 -1.86 -0.41 -8.06
N PRO A 104 -2.03 -0.95 -6.83
CA PRO A 104 -3.08 -0.47 -5.93
C PRO A 104 -2.96 1.02 -5.63
N MET A 105 -1.76 1.48 -5.32
CA MET A 105 -1.48 2.89 -5.06
C MET A 105 -1.70 3.75 -6.31
N ARG A 106 -1.19 3.31 -7.48
CA ARG A 106 -1.36 4.02 -8.75
C ARG A 106 -2.83 4.18 -9.13
N ASN A 107 -3.62 3.10 -9.02
CA ASN A 107 -5.04 3.13 -9.35
C ASN A 107 -5.80 4.06 -8.40
N PHE A 108 -5.51 4.02 -7.10
CA PHE A 108 -6.09 4.95 -6.14
C PHE A 108 -5.81 6.42 -6.52
N ILE A 109 -4.56 6.77 -6.86
CA ILE A 109 -4.19 8.11 -7.32
C ILE A 109 -4.93 8.49 -8.60
N TRP A 110 -5.00 7.56 -9.55
CA TRP A 110 -5.65 7.81 -10.83
C TRP A 110 -7.15 8.01 -10.71
N ASP A 111 -7.82 7.27 -9.84
CA ASP A 111 -9.25 7.47 -9.61
C ASP A 111 -9.48 8.86 -9.00
N LYS A 112 -8.59 9.30 -8.09
CA LYS A 112 -8.61 10.66 -7.56
C LYS A 112 -8.40 11.74 -8.62
N ILE A 113 -7.48 11.52 -9.57
CA ILE A 113 -7.27 12.42 -10.70
C ILE A 113 -8.49 12.46 -11.63
N LYS A 114 -9.13 11.32 -11.89
CA LYS A 114 -10.37 11.27 -12.70
C LYS A 114 -11.53 12.02 -12.02
N ASP A 115 -11.58 12.01 -10.69
CA ASP A 115 -12.53 12.78 -9.89
C ASP A 115 -12.22 14.30 -9.90
N GLY A 116 -11.19 14.74 -10.63
CA GLY A 116 -10.78 16.14 -10.74
C GLY A 116 -9.87 16.62 -9.60
N GLU A 117 -9.39 15.72 -8.73
CA GLU A 117 -8.44 16.06 -7.68
C GLU A 117 -7.00 16.18 -8.23
N HIS A 118 -6.15 16.93 -7.52
CA HIS A 118 -4.71 17.02 -7.79
C HIS A 118 -3.91 16.44 -6.61
N PRO A 119 -3.88 15.10 -6.45
CA PRO A 119 -3.31 14.47 -5.27
C PRO A 119 -1.78 14.55 -5.27
N ALA A 120 -1.21 14.84 -4.09
CA ALA A 120 0.21 14.69 -3.81
C ALA A 120 0.42 13.61 -2.74
N ILE A 121 1.32 12.65 -3.00
CA ILE A 121 1.72 11.65 -2.02
C ILE A 121 3.08 12.02 -1.44
N ILE A 122 3.11 12.14 -0.12
CA ILE A 122 4.33 12.36 0.65
C ILE A 122 4.66 11.06 1.41
N SER A 123 5.93 10.68 1.40
CA SER A 123 6.48 9.49 2.07
C SER A 123 7.65 9.87 2.99
N GLY A 124 8.06 8.94 3.85
CA GLY A 124 9.18 9.13 4.79
C GLY A 124 10.54 8.62 4.30
N VAL A 125 10.73 8.41 2.98
CA VAL A 125 11.98 7.88 2.44
C VAL A 125 13.13 8.86 2.68
N ARG A 126 14.25 8.37 3.24
CA ARG A 126 15.44 9.19 3.50
C ARG A 126 16.57 8.79 2.56
N LYS A 127 17.36 9.78 2.10
CA LYS A 127 18.55 9.53 1.26
C LYS A 127 19.53 8.54 1.90
N LYS A 128 19.66 8.53 3.23
CA LYS A 128 20.54 7.62 3.98
C LYS A 128 20.10 6.14 3.92
N GLU A 129 18.87 5.87 3.52
CA GLU A 129 18.31 4.51 3.39
C GLU A 129 18.38 4.00 1.95
N SER A 130 18.84 4.84 1.02
CA SER A 130 19.06 4.46 -0.36
C SER A 130 20.47 3.87 -0.48
N SER A 131 20.53 2.59 -0.84
CA SER A 131 21.75 1.86 -1.22
C SER A 131 22.27 2.29 -2.57
#